data_AF-A0A7S3HDQ8-F1
#
_entry.id   AF-A0A7S3HDQ8-F1
#
_cell.length_a   1.000
_cell.length_b   1.000
_cell.length_c   1.000
_cell.angle_alpha   90.00
_cell.angle_beta   90.00
_cell.angle_gamma   90.00
#
_symmetry.space_group_name_H-M   'P 1'
#
loop_
_entity.id
_entity.type
_entity.pdbx_description
1 polymer ?
#
loop_
_entity_poly.entity_id
_entity_poly.type
_entity_poly.pdbx_seq_one_letter_code
_entity_poly.pdbx_strand_id
1 'polypeptide(L)'
;DKSKKTPPTDPEMEGFKWSLAAFRRWLAQREGKEVMEQTFDRIFDLCLKAVIAAEGEITPHLHSSAQYRTNCFELFGCDVILDNDLRPHLLEVNVSPSLMGSSPLDKKIKGLVIADLLHIVGLYPHDPALLKKYDTNNSNNSTFSATGGSSKGSSKLSTSGTTNSSSGGGNPFAFNSLSKMMAAQDRYRP
;
A
#
# COMPACT_ATOMS: atom_id res chain seq x y z
N ASP A 1 -13.89 51.31 -13.67
CA ASP A 1 -13.04 50.18 -14.10
C ASP A 1 -13.74 48.87 -13.71
N LYS A 2 -14.33 48.17 -14.70
CA LYS A 2 -15.09 46.94 -14.43
C LYS A 2 -14.09 45.79 -14.41
N SER A 3 -13.73 45.32 -13.22
CA SER A 3 -12.96 44.09 -13.06
C SER A 3 -13.72 42.95 -13.74
N LYS A 4 -13.18 42.49 -14.87
CA LYS A 4 -13.60 41.24 -15.50
C LYS A 4 -13.30 40.13 -14.49
N LYS A 5 -14.31 39.68 -13.76
CA LYS A 5 -14.24 38.40 -13.04
C LYS A 5 -13.98 37.34 -14.09
N THR A 6 -12.75 36.82 -14.13
CA THR A 6 -12.45 35.57 -14.79
C THR A 6 -13.47 34.53 -14.29
N PRO A 7 -14.09 33.74 -15.18
CA PRO A 7 -14.95 32.64 -14.73
C PRO A 7 -14.13 31.74 -13.80
N PRO A 8 -14.72 31.16 -12.74
CA PRO A 8 -14.00 30.25 -11.89
C PRO A 8 -13.44 29.13 -12.76
N THR A 9 -12.12 29.01 -12.82
CA THR A 9 -11.46 27.84 -13.40
C THR A 9 -11.94 26.63 -12.60
N ASP A 10 -12.64 25.69 -13.23
CA ASP A 10 -13.06 24.45 -12.57
C ASP A 10 -11.78 23.78 -12.03
N PRO A 11 -11.62 23.58 -10.70
CA PRO A 11 -10.40 23.02 -10.13
C PRO A 11 -10.15 21.57 -10.60
N GLU A 12 -11.11 20.96 -11.28
CA GLU A 12 -11.00 19.65 -11.93
C GLU A 12 -10.62 19.73 -13.41
N MET A 13 -10.40 20.92 -13.95
CA MET A 13 -10.01 21.16 -15.34
C MET A 13 -8.86 22.17 -15.41
N GLU A 14 -7.74 21.76 -16.01
CA GLU A 14 -6.58 22.61 -16.21
C GLU A 14 -6.11 22.50 -17.67
N GLY A 15 -6.46 23.49 -18.50
CA GLY A 15 -6.17 23.47 -19.93
C GLY A 15 -6.82 22.28 -20.62
N PHE A 16 -6.01 21.42 -21.24
CA PHE A 16 -6.44 20.17 -21.90
C PHE A 16 -6.50 18.95 -20.96
N LYS A 17 -6.18 19.13 -19.67
CA LYS A 17 -6.20 18.05 -18.67
C LYS A 17 -7.44 18.13 -17.81
N TRP A 18 -8.18 17.03 -17.72
CA TRP A 18 -9.35 16.92 -16.86
C TRP A 18 -9.12 15.84 -15.81
N SER A 19 -9.67 16.05 -14.62
CA SER A 19 -9.78 14.96 -13.66
C SER A 19 -10.70 13.88 -14.21
N LEU A 20 -10.56 12.65 -13.70
CA LEU A 20 -11.47 11.57 -14.07
C LEU A 20 -12.92 11.88 -13.66
N ALA A 21 -13.11 12.61 -12.55
CA ALA A 21 -14.43 13.06 -12.11
C ALA A 21 -15.05 14.08 -13.09
N ALA A 22 -14.26 15.04 -13.59
CA ALA A 22 -14.70 15.98 -14.61
C ALA A 22 -15.05 15.26 -15.92
N PHE A 23 -14.21 14.31 -16.35
CA PHE A 23 -14.48 13.50 -17.53
C PHE A 23 -15.76 12.65 -17.38
N ARG A 24 -15.98 12.00 -16.23
CA ARG A 24 -17.23 11.28 -15.93
C ARG A 24 -18.46 12.19 -16.02
N ARG A 25 -18.38 13.38 -15.41
CA ARG A 25 -19.48 14.36 -15.46
C ARG A 25 -19.79 14.77 -16.91
N TRP A 26 -18.76 15.08 -17.69
CA TRP A 26 -18.90 15.44 -19.09
C TRP A 26 -19.49 14.32 -19.94
N LEU A 27 -18.99 13.09 -19.79
CA LEU A 27 -19.45 11.93 -20.54
C LEU A 27 -20.92 11.62 -20.22
N ALA A 28 -21.30 11.68 -18.94
CA ALA A 28 -22.68 11.48 -18.52
C ALA A 28 -23.65 12.54 -19.07
N GLN A 29 -23.20 13.80 -19.20
CA GLN A 29 -24.00 14.87 -19.80
C GLN A 29 -24.18 14.69 -21.30
N ARG A 30 -23.18 14.13 -21.99
CA ARG A 30 -23.16 14.00 -23.45
C ARG A 30 -23.85 12.74 -23.96
N GLU A 31 -23.55 11.59 -23.35
CA GLU A 31 -23.96 10.26 -23.84
C GLU A 31 -25.02 9.60 -22.92
N GLY A 32 -25.28 10.22 -21.76
CA GLY A 32 -26.17 9.70 -20.73
C GLY A 32 -25.44 8.97 -19.62
N LYS A 33 -26.07 8.96 -18.43
CA LYS A 33 -25.48 8.40 -17.21
C LYS A 33 -25.17 6.90 -17.33
N GLU A 34 -26.09 6.14 -17.92
CA GLU A 34 -25.94 4.69 -18.08
C GLU A 34 -24.76 4.33 -18.99
N VAL A 35 -24.62 5.01 -20.14
CA VAL A 35 -23.50 4.80 -21.07
C VAL A 35 -22.17 5.14 -20.40
N MET A 36 -22.12 6.23 -19.62
CA MET A 36 -20.94 6.59 -18.83
C MET A 36 -20.58 5.50 -17.82
N GLU A 37 -21.55 4.99 -17.04
CA GLU A 37 -21.32 3.92 -16.06
C GLU A 37 -20.79 2.65 -16.75
N GLN A 38 -21.46 2.19 -17.81
CA GLN A 38 -21.00 1.03 -18.59
C GLN A 38 -19.61 1.21 -19.19
N THR A 39 -19.26 2.42 -19.64
CA THR A 39 -17.92 2.72 -20.17
C THR A 39 -16.87 2.57 -19.09
N PHE A 40 -17.12 3.11 -17.90
CA PHE A 40 -16.20 3.01 -16.76
C PHE A 40 -16.07 1.59 -16.21
N ASP A 41 -17.16 0.82 -16.21
CA ASP A 41 -17.12 -0.60 -15.86
C ASP A 41 -16.23 -1.39 -16.84
N ARG A 42 -16.33 -1.11 -18.15
CA ARG A 42 -15.45 -1.72 -19.15
C ARG A 42 -13.99 -1.29 -18.99
N ILE A 43 -13.72 -0.04 -18.62
CA ILE A 43 -12.34 0.43 -18.33
C ILE A 43 -11.78 -0.34 -17.12
N PHE A 44 -12.57 -0.48 -16.06
CA PHE A 44 -12.15 -1.20 -14.86
C PHE A 44 -11.88 -2.68 -15.16
N ASP A 45 -12.78 -3.33 -15.89
CA ASP A 45 -12.65 -4.72 -16.32
C ASP A 45 -11.42 -4.94 -17.21
N LEU A 46 -11.13 -4.00 -18.12
CA LEU A 46 -9.91 -4.00 -18.95
C LEU A 46 -8.64 -3.94 -18.08
N CYS A 47 -8.58 -3.00 -17.14
CA CYS A 47 -7.44 -2.88 -16.22
C CYS A 47 -7.27 -4.12 -15.34
N LEU A 48 -8.38 -4.68 -14.83
CA LEU A 48 -8.37 -5.89 -14.01
C LEU A 48 -7.83 -7.10 -14.79
N LYS A 49 -8.29 -7.29 -16.04
CA LYS A 49 -7.79 -8.36 -16.92
C LYS A 49 -6.31 -8.21 -17.23
N ALA A 50 -5.81 -6.98 -17.40
CA ALA A 50 -4.39 -6.73 -17.61
C ALA A 50 -3.55 -7.19 -16.40
N VAL A 51 -4.00 -6.89 -15.17
CA VAL A 51 -3.33 -7.36 -13.95
C VAL A 51 -3.39 -8.89 -13.82
N ILE A 52 -4.55 -9.50 -14.05
CA ILE A 52 -4.70 -10.96 -14.00
C ILE A 52 -3.79 -11.65 -15.04
N ALA A 53 -3.69 -11.10 -16.24
CA ALA A 53 -2.81 -11.65 -17.28
C ALA A 53 -1.34 -11.65 -16.87
N ALA A 54 -0.89 -10.70 -16.05
CA ALA A 54 0.47 -10.63 -15.53
C ALA A 54 0.70 -11.45 -14.25
N GLU A 55 -0.37 -11.89 -13.57
CA GLU A 55 -0.29 -12.58 -12.26
C GLU A 55 0.59 -13.83 -12.31
N GLY A 56 0.45 -14.64 -13.36
CA GLY A 56 1.18 -15.92 -13.50
C GLY A 56 2.70 -15.74 -13.54
N GLU A 57 3.17 -14.63 -14.10
CA GLU A 57 4.59 -14.29 -14.17
C GLU A 57 5.07 -13.62 -12.89
N ILE A 58 4.26 -12.74 -12.28
CA ILE A 58 4.66 -11.98 -11.09
C ILE A 58 4.69 -12.86 -9.83
N THR A 59 3.69 -13.74 -9.67
CA THR A 59 3.46 -14.51 -8.45
C THR A 59 4.64 -15.40 -8.04
N PRO A 60 5.28 -16.18 -8.92
CA PRO A 60 6.44 -16.99 -8.56
C PRO A 60 7.62 -16.15 -8.05
N HIS A 61 7.90 -15.02 -8.69
CA HIS A 61 8.98 -14.11 -8.30
C HIS A 61 8.71 -13.45 -6.95
N LEU A 62 7.45 -13.11 -6.68
CA LEU A 62 7.05 -12.62 -5.36
C LEU A 62 7.25 -13.68 -4.29
N HIS A 63 6.85 -14.94 -4.56
CA HIS A 63 7.00 -16.04 -3.62
C HIS A 63 8.46 -16.43 -3.34
N SER A 64 9.37 -16.28 -4.31
CA SER A 64 10.79 -16.55 -4.10
C SER A 64 11.52 -15.42 -3.40
N SER A 65 11.07 -14.17 -3.56
CA SER A 65 11.82 -12.97 -3.15
C SER A 65 11.27 -12.30 -1.90
N ALA A 66 9.96 -12.42 -1.63
CA ALA A 66 9.32 -11.80 -0.48
C ALA A 66 9.04 -12.82 0.62
N GLN A 67 9.47 -12.51 1.84
CA GLN A 67 9.17 -13.33 3.02
C GLN A 67 7.68 -13.26 3.43
N TYR A 68 7.02 -12.13 3.16
CA TYR A 68 5.60 -11.90 3.44
C TYR A 68 4.95 -11.15 2.29
N ARG A 69 3.70 -11.50 1.97
CA ARG A 69 2.93 -10.87 0.87
C ARG A 69 2.72 -9.37 1.08
N THR A 70 2.70 -8.90 2.32
CA THR A 70 2.50 -7.49 2.68
C THR A 70 3.74 -6.62 2.45
N ASN A 71 4.89 -7.22 2.13
CA ASN A 71 6.15 -6.47 1.99
C ASN A 71 6.32 -5.80 0.63
N CYS A 72 5.53 -6.20 -0.37
CA CYS A 72 5.64 -5.71 -1.73
C CYS A 72 4.30 -5.14 -2.18
N PHE A 73 4.33 -3.92 -2.70
CA PHE A 73 3.22 -3.28 -3.37
C PHE A 73 3.77 -2.52 -4.57
N GLU A 74 2.95 -2.36 -5.60
CA GLU A 74 3.32 -1.71 -6.85
C GLU A 74 2.18 -0.79 -7.29
N LEU A 75 2.52 0.40 -7.78
CA LEU A 75 1.57 1.32 -8.37
C LEU A 75 1.73 1.31 -9.89
N PHE A 76 0.72 0.79 -10.59
CA PHE A 76 0.68 0.80 -12.04
C PHE A 76 -0.09 2.01 -12.58
N GLY A 77 0.39 2.57 -13.70
CA GLY A 77 -0.38 3.52 -14.52
C GLY A 77 -0.90 2.82 -15.77
N CYS A 78 -2.20 2.85 -16.00
CA CYS A 78 -2.81 2.28 -17.21
C CYS A 78 -3.20 3.40 -18.18
N ASP A 79 -2.69 3.35 -19.39
CA ASP A 79 -3.05 4.29 -20.45
C ASP A 79 -4.14 3.65 -21.32
N VAL A 80 -5.34 4.22 -21.24
CA VAL A 80 -6.54 3.68 -21.90
C VAL A 80 -7.09 4.72 -22.87
N ILE A 81 -7.38 4.29 -24.10
CA ILE A 81 -8.05 5.10 -25.12
C ILE A 81 -9.47 4.58 -25.35
N LEU A 82 -10.40 5.50 -25.60
CA LEU A 82 -11.76 5.16 -26.00
C LEU A 82 -11.91 5.38 -27.51
N ASP A 83 -12.52 4.41 -28.20
CA ASP A 83 -12.89 4.59 -29.61
C ASP A 83 -14.22 5.34 -29.78
N ASN A 84 -14.68 5.45 -31.03
CA ASN A 84 -15.94 6.13 -31.37
C ASN A 84 -17.18 5.47 -30.75
N ASP A 85 -17.11 4.18 -30.42
CA ASP A 85 -18.17 3.41 -29.77
C ASP A 85 -18.00 3.38 -28.24
N LEU A 86 -17.09 4.19 -27.69
CA LEU A 86 -16.71 4.23 -26.27
C LEU A 86 -16.20 2.89 -25.74
N ARG A 87 -15.60 2.07 -26.60
CA ARG A 87 -14.95 0.83 -26.17
C ARG A 87 -13.52 1.17 -25.72
N PRO A 88 -13.13 0.72 -24.51
CA PRO A 88 -11.79 0.96 -24.02
C PRO A 88 -10.78 -0.01 -24.62
N HIS A 89 -9.65 0.54 -25.05
CA HIS A 89 -8.49 -0.20 -25.55
C HIS A 89 -7.27 0.18 -24.70
N LEU A 90 -6.55 -0.84 -24.23
CA LEU A 90 -5.35 -0.65 -23.43
C LEU A 90 -4.19 -0.31 -24.36
N LEU A 91 -3.51 0.82 -24.13
CA LEU A 91 -2.33 1.21 -24.87
C LEU A 91 -1.07 0.64 -24.24
N GLU A 92 -0.89 0.92 -22.95
CA GLU A 92 0.26 0.44 -22.18
C GLU A 92 -0.04 0.39 -20.68
N VAL A 93 0.80 -0.35 -19.96
CA VAL A 93 0.82 -0.40 -18.50
C VAL A 93 2.22 0.00 -18.03
N ASN A 94 2.30 1.11 -17.31
CA ASN A 94 3.52 1.67 -16.77
C ASN A 94 3.74 1.18 -15.34
N VAL A 95 4.87 0.51 -15.09
CA VAL A 95 5.30 0.08 -13.74
C VAL A 95 5.81 1.26 -12.90
N SER A 96 6.20 2.35 -13.54
CA SER A 96 6.65 3.58 -12.86
C SER A 96 5.94 4.80 -13.45
N PRO A 97 4.64 4.99 -13.13
CA PRO A 97 3.91 6.14 -13.63
C PRO A 97 4.53 7.44 -13.11
N SER A 98 4.51 8.49 -13.94
CA SER A 98 5.07 9.79 -13.55
C SER A 98 4.30 10.38 -12.36
N LEU A 99 4.98 10.53 -11.22
CA LEU A 99 4.45 11.23 -10.05
C LEU A 99 4.86 12.71 -10.00
N MET A 100 5.65 13.16 -10.98
CA MET A 100 6.02 14.57 -11.13
C MET A 100 4.90 15.35 -11.85
N GLY A 101 4.65 16.58 -11.40
CA GLY A 101 3.67 17.46 -12.04
C GLY A 101 3.76 18.87 -11.46
N SER A 102 3.86 19.88 -12.33
CA SER A 102 3.91 21.29 -11.91
C SER A 102 2.51 21.88 -11.72
N SER A 103 1.52 21.31 -12.41
CA SER A 103 0.13 21.74 -12.44
C SER A 103 -0.56 21.52 -11.07
N PRO A 104 -1.41 22.46 -10.59
CA PRO A 104 -2.20 22.25 -9.39
C PRO A 104 -3.10 21.00 -9.46
N LEU A 105 -3.68 20.69 -10.62
CA LEU A 105 -4.49 19.49 -10.82
C LEU A 105 -3.65 18.21 -10.65
N ASP A 106 -2.47 18.16 -11.29
CA ASP A 106 -1.55 17.01 -11.18
C ASP A 106 -1.16 16.78 -9.72
N LYS A 107 -0.76 17.83 -9.00
CA LYS A 107 -0.34 17.75 -7.59
C LYS A 107 -1.46 17.22 -6.70
N LYS A 108 -2.70 17.70 -6.91
CA LYS A 108 -3.87 17.24 -6.14
C LYS A 108 -4.15 15.76 -6.40
N ILE A 109 -4.28 15.35 -7.66
CA ILE A 109 -4.63 13.97 -8.00
C ILE A 109 -3.53 13.01 -7.57
N LYS A 110 -2.27 13.28 -7.94
CA LYS A 110 -1.14 12.41 -7.63
C LYS A 110 -0.88 12.33 -6.13
N GLY A 111 -1.02 13.45 -5.42
CA GLY A 111 -0.91 13.49 -3.96
C GLY A 111 -1.96 12.60 -3.27
N LEU A 112 -3.22 12.64 -3.73
CA LEU A 112 -4.29 11.78 -3.20
C LEU A 112 -4.03 10.30 -3.52
N VAL A 113 -3.63 9.96 -4.74
CA VAL A 113 -3.30 8.57 -5.12
C VAL A 113 -2.22 7.99 -4.21
N ILE A 114 -1.15 8.76 -3.93
CA ILE A 114 -0.07 8.28 -3.04
C ILE A 114 -0.55 8.19 -1.59
N ALA A 115 -1.31 9.17 -1.10
CA ALA A 115 -1.86 9.09 0.24
C ALA A 115 -2.75 7.84 0.42
N ASP A 116 -3.67 7.59 -0.52
CA ASP A 116 -4.57 6.43 -0.48
C ASP A 116 -3.79 5.11 -0.62
N LEU A 117 -2.77 5.05 -1.48
CA LEU A 117 -1.91 3.88 -1.61
C LEU A 117 -1.23 3.53 -0.28
N LEU A 118 -0.60 4.51 0.39
CA LEU A 118 0.09 4.28 1.66
C LEU A 118 -0.88 3.87 2.78
N HIS A 119 -2.10 4.42 2.78
CA HIS A 119 -3.16 3.99 3.70
C HIS A 119 -3.60 2.54 3.43
N ILE A 120 -3.81 2.15 2.18
CA ILE A 120 -4.22 0.78 1.79
C ILE A 120 -3.15 -0.24 2.15
N VAL A 121 -1.88 0.09 1.93
CA VAL A 121 -0.73 -0.76 2.29
C VAL A 121 -0.60 -0.91 3.81
N GLY A 122 -1.23 -0.05 4.61
CA GLY A 122 -1.16 -0.10 6.07
C GLY A 122 0.15 0.43 6.62
N LEU A 123 0.78 1.39 5.93
CA LEU A 123 1.97 2.06 6.43
C LEU A 123 1.60 2.96 7.60
N TYR A 124 1.92 2.51 8.81
CA TYR A 124 1.77 3.31 10.01
C TYR A 124 3.02 4.17 10.24
N PRO A 125 2.86 5.47 10.56
CA PRO A 125 3.98 6.31 10.94
C PRO A 125 4.70 5.69 12.14
N HIS A 126 6.01 5.51 12.00
CA HIS A 126 6.88 5.03 13.06
C HIS A 126 6.99 6.11 14.14
N ASP A 127 6.22 6.01 15.22
CA ASP A 127 6.48 6.76 16.46
C ASP A 127 7.30 5.87 17.41
N PRO A 128 8.60 6.16 17.61
CA PRO A 128 9.44 5.42 18.55
C PRO A 128 8.87 5.38 19.97
N ALA A 129 8.11 6.40 20.37
CA ALA A 129 7.50 6.48 21.69
C ALA A 129 6.27 5.57 21.85
N LEU A 130 5.52 5.32 20.77
CA LEU A 130 4.36 4.40 20.79
C LEU A 130 4.80 2.94 20.81
N LEU A 131 5.86 2.58 20.07
CA LEU A 131 6.42 1.22 20.08
C LEU A 131 6.95 0.84 21.46
N LYS A 132 7.67 1.75 22.13
CA LYS A 132 8.17 1.53 23.49
C LYS A 132 7.03 1.23 24.48
N LYS A 133 5.88 1.89 24.35
CA LYS A 133 4.70 1.62 25.19
C LYS A 133 4.10 0.23 24.91
N TYR A 134 4.09 -0.21 23.65
CA TYR A 134 3.60 -1.53 23.25
C TYR A 134 4.49 -2.66 23.77
N ASP A 135 5.82 -2.51 23.67
CA ASP A 135 6.80 -3.48 24.20
C ASP A 135 6.74 -3.60 25.73
N THR A 136 6.53 -2.46 26.41
CA THR A 136 6.44 -2.44 27.89
C THR A 136 5.17 -3.16 28.38
N ASN A 137 4.04 -3.01 27.67
CA ASN A 137 2.78 -3.67 28.03
C ASN A 137 2.82 -5.19 27.82
N ASN A 138 3.59 -5.68 26.83
CA ASN A 138 3.69 -7.12 26.57
C ASN A 138 4.61 -7.85 27.57
N SER A 139 5.59 -7.15 28.16
CA SER A 139 6.43 -7.70 29.25
C SER A 139 5.69 -7.86 30.58
N ASN A 140 4.61 -7.10 30.80
CA ASN A 140 3.85 -7.17 32.05
C ASN A 140 2.87 -8.36 32.11
N ASN A 141 2.62 -9.04 31.00
CA ASN A 141 1.73 -10.22 30.94
C ASN A 141 2.47 -11.58 30.98
N SER A 142 3.80 -11.60 31.08
CA SER A 142 4.58 -12.83 31.26
C SER A 142 5.07 -13.05 32.70
N THR A 143 4.33 -12.59 33.70
CA THR A 143 4.55 -13.03 35.09
C THR A 143 3.78 -14.32 35.31
N PHE A 144 4.26 -15.41 34.70
CA PHE A 144 3.85 -16.75 35.10
C PHE A 144 4.42 -17.00 36.50
N SER A 145 3.52 -17.32 37.43
CA SER A 145 3.79 -17.61 38.83
C SER A 145 4.74 -18.80 39.00
N ALA A 146 6.02 -18.54 39.21
CA ALA A 146 6.93 -19.55 39.75
C ALA A 146 6.71 -19.66 41.27
N THR A 147 5.74 -20.50 41.67
CA THR A 147 5.67 -21.00 43.05
C THR A 147 6.83 -21.99 43.24
N GLY A 148 7.77 -21.62 44.10
CA GLY A 148 8.98 -22.39 44.39
C GLY A 148 8.70 -23.64 45.21
N GLY A 149 9.11 -24.79 44.68
CA GLY A 149 9.34 -26.03 45.42
C GLY A 149 10.83 -26.35 45.45
N SER A 150 11.38 -26.48 46.65
CA SER A 150 12.79 -26.76 46.97
C SER A 150 13.28 -28.12 46.45
N SER A 151 14.53 -28.20 45.98
CA SER A 151 15.53 -29.21 46.40
C SER A 151 16.88 -29.10 45.65
N LYS A 152 17.95 -29.39 46.40
CA LYS A 152 19.39 -29.34 46.04
C LYS A 152 19.81 -30.48 45.10
N GLY A 153 20.85 -30.26 44.29
CA GLY A 153 21.61 -31.35 43.65
C GLY A 153 22.70 -30.87 42.68
N SER A 154 23.95 -31.17 43.02
CA SER A 154 25.20 -30.81 42.35
C SER A 154 25.63 -31.78 41.24
N SER A 155 26.29 -31.30 40.17
CA SER A 155 27.60 -31.75 39.61
C SER A 155 27.75 -31.76 38.06
N LYS A 156 28.81 -31.07 37.60
CA LYS A 156 29.81 -31.32 36.52
C LYS A 156 29.44 -31.74 35.06
N LEU A 157 29.83 -30.84 34.13
CA LEU A 157 30.86 -30.96 33.05
C LEU A 157 30.49 -31.28 31.57
N SER A 158 30.86 -30.31 30.71
CA SER A 158 31.34 -30.30 29.30
C SER A 158 30.48 -30.77 28.12
N THR A 159 30.23 -29.88 27.15
CA THR A 159 30.97 -29.85 25.86
C THR A 159 30.84 -28.49 25.18
N SER A 160 31.95 -28.01 24.61
CA SER A 160 32.15 -26.71 23.98
C SER A 160 31.69 -26.69 22.52
N GLY A 161 30.83 -25.74 22.17
CA GLY A 161 30.56 -25.27 20.80
C GLY A 161 30.42 -23.76 20.83
N THR A 162 31.50 -23.07 20.50
CA THR A 162 31.65 -21.61 20.63
C THR A 162 30.85 -20.86 19.56
N THR A 163 29.82 -20.10 19.95
CA THR A 163 29.46 -18.83 19.30
C THR A 163 29.05 -17.83 20.38
N ASN A 164 29.81 -16.75 20.49
CA ASN A 164 29.67 -15.70 21.49
C ASN A 164 28.25 -15.10 21.52
N SER A 165 27.58 -15.25 22.66
CA SER A 165 26.45 -14.43 23.07
C SER A 165 26.96 -13.08 23.54
N SER A 166 27.01 -12.09 22.63
CA SER A 166 27.08 -10.69 23.04
C SER A 166 25.69 -10.24 23.47
N SER A 167 25.53 -10.06 24.77
CA SER A 167 24.52 -9.22 25.39
C SER A 167 24.47 -7.85 24.70
N GLY A 168 23.36 -7.56 24.03
CA GLY A 168 23.13 -6.27 23.39
C GLY A 168 21.71 -6.26 22.83
N GLY A 169 20.94 -5.23 23.21
CA GLY A 169 19.53 -5.09 22.85
C GLY A 169 19.27 -5.47 21.39
N GLY A 170 18.32 -6.39 21.20
CA GLY A 170 17.91 -6.85 19.87
C GLY A 170 17.53 -5.65 19.02
N ASN A 171 18.18 -5.52 17.87
CA ASN A 171 17.93 -4.44 16.93
C ASN A 171 16.44 -4.48 16.56
N PRO A 172 15.62 -3.43 16.83
CA PRO A 172 14.19 -3.44 16.56
C PRO A 172 13.88 -3.47 15.05
N PHE A 173 14.91 -3.23 14.22
CA PHE A 173 14.90 -3.37 12.77
C PHE A 173 15.27 -4.77 12.29
N ALA A 174 15.49 -5.73 13.20
CA ALA A 174 15.64 -7.12 12.80
C ALA A 174 14.36 -7.53 12.06
N PHE A 175 14.50 -7.89 10.79
CA PHE A 175 13.41 -8.23 9.88
C PHE A 175 12.39 -9.19 10.52
N ASN A 176 12.85 -10.10 11.39
CA ASN A 176 12.04 -11.01 12.19
C ASN A 176 10.99 -10.35 13.12
N SER A 177 11.19 -9.12 13.60
CA SER A 177 10.28 -8.46 14.56
C SER A 177 9.11 -7.79 13.84
N LEU A 178 9.38 -7.06 12.75
CA LEU A 178 8.34 -6.46 11.90
C LEU A 178 7.50 -7.55 11.22
N SER A 179 8.17 -8.60 10.75
CA SER A 179 7.56 -9.81 10.22
C SER A 179 6.61 -10.49 11.21
N LYS A 180 6.99 -10.60 12.49
CA LYS A 180 6.13 -11.15 13.55
C LYS A 180 4.95 -10.24 13.86
N MET A 181 5.13 -8.92 13.75
CA MET A 181 4.06 -7.94 13.97
C MET A 181 3.02 -8.01 12.85
N MET A 182 3.47 -8.04 11.59
CA MET A 182 2.61 -8.21 10.42
C MET A 182 1.90 -9.57 10.42
N ALA A 183 2.62 -10.66 10.75
CA ALA A 183 2.03 -12.00 10.88
C ALA A 183 1.06 -12.12 12.08
N ALA A 184 1.24 -11.32 13.13
CA ALA A 184 0.28 -11.23 14.23
C ALA A 184 -0.99 -10.49 13.82
N GLN A 185 -0.89 -9.47 12.96
CA GLN A 185 -2.04 -8.77 12.40
C GLN A 185 -2.85 -9.64 11.42
N ASP A 186 -2.20 -10.51 10.65
CA ASP A 186 -2.88 -11.49 9.78
C ASP A 186 -3.71 -12.52 10.55
N ARG A 187 -3.39 -12.81 11.82
CA ARG A 187 -4.20 -13.70 12.68
C ARG A 187 -5.47 -13.07 13.25
N TYR A 188 -5.67 -11.76 13.05
CA TYR A 188 -6.83 -11.03 13.54
C TYR A 188 -7.69 -10.42 12.42
N ARG A 189 -7.41 -10.75 11.16
CA ARG A 189 -8.28 -10.38 10.04
C ARG A 189 -9.40 -11.44 9.91
N PRO A 190 -10.68 -11.04 9.90
CA PRO A 190 -11.82 -11.96 9.86
C PRO A 190 -11.86 -12.82 8.58
#